data_AF-A0AAJ1SB58-F1
#
_entry.id   AF-A0AAJ1SB58-F1
#
_cell.length_a   1.000
_cell.length_b   1.000
_cell.length_c   1.000
_cell.angle_alpha   90.00
_cell.angle_beta   90.00
_cell.angle_gamma   90.00
#
_symmetry.space_group_name_H-M   'P 1'
#
loop_
_entity.id
_entity.type
_entity.pdbx_description
1 polymer ?
#
loop_
_entity_poly.entity_id
_entity_poly.type
_entity_poly.pdbx_seq_one_letter_code
_entity_poly.pdbx_strand_id
1 'polypeptide(L)' 'MATQTEHQARTRKGTETRQRTKMVGLRLRPEDHQRLTRLAELRGVNVAALFESTVSDLLATPLPDEALTA' A
#
# COMPACT_ATOMS: atom_id res chain seq x y z
N MET A 1 7.21 51.88 -13.96
CA MET A 1 7.58 50.99 -15.09
C MET A 1 8.26 49.76 -14.50
N ALA A 2 7.52 48.67 -14.27
CA ALA A 2 8.02 47.46 -13.62
C ALA A 2 8.23 46.37 -14.68
N THR A 3 9.50 46.03 -14.94
CA THR A 3 9.88 44.88 -15.75
C THR A 3 9.77 43.63 -14.89
N GLN A 4 8.76 42.80 -15.12
CA GLN A 4 8.70 41.46 -14.56
C GLN A 4 8.98 40.44 -15.64
N THR A 5 10.05 39.71 -15.36
CA THR A 5 10.73 38.67 -16.10
C THR A 5 9.83 37.48 -16.40
N GLU A 6 9.85 37.05 -17.67
CA GLU A 6 9.26 35.80 -18.13
C GLU A 6 9.82 34.62 -17.33
N HIS A 7 8.98 34.01 -16.49
CA HIS A 7 9.28 32.71 -15.90
C HIS A 7 8.84 31.63 -16.88
N GLN A 8 9.80 31.18 -17.70
CA GLN A 8 9.69 29.94 -18.48
C GLN A 8 9.36 28.77 -17.55
N ALA A 9 8.09 28.38 -17.55
CA ALA A 9 7.63 27.14 -16.94
C ALA A 9 8.21 25.95 -17.71
N ARG A 10 9.41 25.50 -17.32
CA ARG A 10 10.00 24.24 -17.76
C ARG A 10 9.12 23.09 -17.25
N THR A 11 8.26 22.57 -18.13
CA THR A 11 7.49 21.35 -17.95
C THR A 11 8.44 20.14 -17.88
N ARG A 12 8.99 19.88 -16.69
CA ARG A 12 9.63 18.60 -16.37
C ARG A 12 8.53 17.54 -16.29
N LYS A 13 8.28 16.85 -17.40
CA LYS A 13 7.55 15.57 -17.41
C LYS A 13 8.41 14.54 -16.67
N GLY A 14 8.19 14.37 -15.38
CA GLY A 14 8.71 13.22 -14.65
C GLY A 14 8.03 11.96 -15.20
N THR A 15 8.82 11.01 -15.68
CA THR A 15 8.36 9.63 -15.89
C THR A 15 8.08 9.04 -14.51
N GLU A 16 6.85 9.22 -14.02
CA GLU A 16 6.40 8.68 -12.76
C GLU A 16 6.17 7.17 -12.91
N THR A 17 7.25 6.40 -12.89
CA THR A 17 7.22 4.93 -12.80
C THR A 17 7.12 4.52 -11.33
N ARG A 18 6.20 5.12 -10.57
CA ARG A 18 5.93 4.66 -9.20
C ARG A 18 4.86 3.60 -9.29
N GLN A 19 5.29 2.33 -9.30
CA GLN A 19 4.41 1.23 -8.92
C GLN A 19 3.81 1.58 -7.56
N ARG A 20 2.53 1.90 -7.53
CA ARG A 20 1.83 2.24 -6.29
C ARG A 20 1.69 0.95 -5.50
N THR A 21 2.63 0.68 -4.59
CA THR A 21 2.50 -0.42 -3.62
C THR A 21 1.23 -0.13 -2.82
N LYS A 22 0.14 -0.83 -3.16
CA LYS A 22 -1.13 -0.69 -2.44
C LYS A 22 -0.92 -1.29 -1.07
N MET A 23 -0.90 -0.44 -0.04
CA MET A 23 -0.84 -0.87 1.35
C MET A 23 -2.23 -1.36 1.78
N VAL A 24 -2.31 -2.56 2.34
CA VAL A 24 -3.53 -3.11 2.93
C VAL A 24 -3.41 -3.04 4.44
N GLY A 25 -4.32 -2.31 5.09
CA GLY A 25 -4.39 -2.21 6.55
C GLY A 25 -5.47 -3.13 7.11
N LEU A 26 -5.10 -4.03 8.03
CA LEU A 26 -6.05 -4.88 8.76
C LEU A 26 -6.24 -4.35 10.18
N ARG A 27 -7.50 -4.11 10.58
CA ARG A 27 -7.83 -3.74 11.95
C ARG A 27 -8.16 -4.99 12.75
N LEU A 28 -7.42 -5.20 13.83
CA LEU A 28 -7.57 -6.36 14.71
C LEU A 28 -7.98 -5.92 16.12
N ARG A 29 -8.63 -6.83 16.84
CA ARG A 29 -8.81 -6.67 18.28
C ARG A 29 -7.45 -6.79 18.98
N PRO A 30 -7.24 -6.12 20.12
CA PRO A 30 -5.99 -6.17 20.85
C PRO A 30 -5.55 -7.60 21.21
N GLU A 31 -6.50 -8.46 21.59
CA GLU A 31 -6.22 -9.85 21.99
C GLU A 31 -5.70 -10.69 20.82
N ASP A 32 -6.30 -10.51 19.64
CA ASP A 32 -5.90 -11.21 18.42
C ASP A 32 -4.54 -10.72 17.94
N HIS A 33 -4.30 -9.40 18.00
CA HIS A 33 -2.99 -8.83 17.69
C HIS A 33 -1.90 -9.40 18.60
N GLN A 34 -2.14 -9.49 19.92
CA GLN A 34 -1.17 -10.07 20.86
C GLN A 34 -0.83 -11.53 20.56
N ARG A 35 -1.83 -12.34 20.18
CA ARG A 35 -1.61 -13.75 19.79
C ARG A 35 -0.72 -13.84 18.55
N LEU A 36 -0.99 -13.00 17.56
CA LEU A 36 -0.19 -12.94 16.33
C LEU A 36 1.23 -12.44 16.60
N THR A 37 1.40 -11.44 17.47
CA THR A 37 2.72 -10.95 17.89
C THR A 37 3.56 -12.06 18.50
N ARG A 38 3.01 -12.82 19.46
CA ARG A 38 3.74 -13.95 20.08
C ARG A 38 4.13 -15.00 19.05
N LEU A 39 3.25 -15.30 18.10
CA LEU A 39 3.54 -16.27 17.03
C LEU A 39 4.64 -15.75 16.09
N ALA A 40 4.62 -14.46 15.77
CA ALA A 40 5.64 -13.82 14.93
C ALA A 40 7.02 -13.82 15.63
N GLU A 41 7.05 -13.51 16.93
CA GLU A 41 8.26 -13.57 17.76
C GLU A 41 8.86 -14.98 17.81
N LEU A 42 8.03 -16.01 18.01
CA LEU A 42 8.47 -17.42 17.98
C LEU A 42 9.09 -17.82 16.64
N ARG A 43 8.67 -17.19 15.55
CA ARG A 43 9.18 -17.43 14.20
C ARG A 43 10.30 -16.46 13.79
N GLY A 44 10.62 -15.46 14.63
CA GLY A 44 11.62 -14.43 14.32
C GLY A 44 11.22 -13.51 13.16
N VAL A 45 9.92 -13.32 12.91
CA VAL A 45 9.40 -12.49 11.80
C VAL A 45 8.52 -11.35 12.32
N ASN A 46 8.22 -10.38 11.46
CA ASN A 46 7.22 -9.35 11.76
C ASN A 46 5.80 -9.91 11.58
N VAL A 47 4.83 -9.42 12.36
CA VAL A 47 3.40 -9.80 12.25
C VAL A 47 2.88 -9.66 10.83
N ALA A 48 3.28 -8.62 10.10
CA ALA A 48 2.85 -8.42 8.71
C ALA A 48 3.30 -9.56 7.77
N ALA A 49 4.47 -10.17 8.03
CA ALA A 49 5.01 -11.25 7.21
C ALA A 49 4.15 -12.53 7.28
N LEU A 50 3.36 -12.69 8.35
CA LEU A 50 2.42 -13.80 8.49
C LEU A 50 1.29 -13.76 7.45
N PHE A 51 1.05 -12.59 6.85
CA PHE A 51 -0.04 -12.36 5.91
C PHE A 51 0.43 -12.17 4.46
N GLU A 52 1.74 -12.19 4.20
CA GLU A 52 2.27 -11.94 2.85
C GLU A 52 1.68 -12.88 1.81
N SER A 53 1.65 -14.20 2.08
CA SER A 53 1.07 -15.18 1.15
C SER A 53 -0.41 -14.89 0.88
N THR A 54 -1.19 -14.64 1.93
CA THR A 54 -2.62 -14.38 1.82
C THR A 54 -2.90 -13.08 1.06
N VAL A 55 -2.11 -12.04 1.29
CA VAL A 55 -2.23 -10.76 0.57
C VAL A 55 -1.83 -10.95 -0.90
N SER A 56 -0.77 -11.70 -1.18
CA SER A 56 -0.38 -12.04 -2.56
C SER A 56 -1.50 -12.78 -3.30
N ASP A 57 -2.14 -13.76 -2.66
CA ASP A 57 -3.25 -14.52 -3.25
C ASP A 57 -4.48 -13.62 -3.51
N LEU A 58 -4.82 -12.74 -2.57
CA LEU A 58 -5.92 -11.78 -2.73
C LEU A 58 -5.65 -10.76 -3.85
N LEU A 59 -4.40 -10.34 -4.02
CA LEU A 59 -4.02 -9.42 -5.10
C LEU A 59 -3.92 -10.13 -6.46
N ALA A 60 -3.59 -11.42 -6.49
CA ALA A 60 -3.53 -12.23 -7.69
C ALA A 60 -4.91 -12.65 -8.19
N THR A 61 -5.89 -12.75 -7.29
CA THR A 61 -7.28 -13.10 -7.65
C THR A 61 -7.99 -11.85 -8.18
N PRO A 62 -8.35 -11.79 -9.48
CA PRO A 62 -9.13 -10.68 -9.99
C PRO A 62 -10.49 -10.66 -9.29
N LEU A 63 -10.83 -9.54 -8.66
CA LEU A 63 -12.17 -9.32 -8.13
C LEU A 63 -13.14 -9.30 -9.33
N PRO A 64 -14.27 -10.02 -9.29
CA PRO A 64 -15.30 -9.89 -10.32
C PRO A 64 -15.82 -8.46 -10.34
N ASP A 65 -15.97 -7.89 -11.55
CA ASP A 65 -16.39 -6.49 -11.79
C ASP A 65 -17.74 -6.13 -11.14
N GLU A 66 -18.53 -7.12 -10.72
CA GLU A 66 -19.85 -6.93 -10.09
C GLU A 66 -19.81 -6.31 -8.68
N ALA A 67 -18.63 -6.20 -8.05
CA ALA A 67 -18.53 -5.63 -6.69
C ALA A 67 -18.44 -4.10 -6.63
N LEU A 68 -18.43 -3.40 -7.78
CA LEU A 68 -18.23 -1.94 -7.85
C LEU A 68 -19.51 -1.11 -8.06
N THR A 69 -20.70 -1.72 -8.08
CA THR A 69 -21.96 -0.97 -8.00
C THR A 69 -22.38 -0.80 -6.55
N ALA A 70 -22.01 0.34 -5.97
CA ALA A 70 -22.58 0.88 -4.73
C ALA A 70 -23.14 2.29 -4.99
#